data_AF-X0T8X7-F1
#
_entry.id   AF-X0T8X7-F1
#
_cell.length_a   1.000
_cell.length_b   1.000
_cell.length_c   1.000
_cell.angle_alpha   90.00
_cell.angle_beta   90.00
_cell.angle_gamma   90.00
#
_symmetry.space_group_name_H-M   'P 1'
#
loop_
_entity.id
_entity.type
_entity.pdbx_description
1 polymer ?
#
loop_
_entity_poly.entity_id
_entity_poly.type
_entity_poly.pdbx_seq_one_letter_code
_entity_poly.pdbx_strand_id
1 'polypeptide(L)' 'MARLKELYHNELVPRLMKEFSYKNRMQVPRLGKILVNMGLGEAIQNIKI' A
#
# COMPACT_ATOMS: atom_id res chain seq x y z
N MET A 1 5.68 10.81 -12.65
CA MET A 1 4.45 10.40 -11.93
C MET A 1 4.86 10.02 -10.50
N ALA A 2 3.99 9.46 -9.66
CA ALA A 2 4.41 8.98 -8.33
C ALA A 2 5.27 7.69 -8.45
N ARG A 3 6.49 7.68 -7.87
CA ARG A 3 7.46 6.57 -7.98
C ARG A 3 6.87 5.19 -7.67
N LEU A 4 6.13 5.06 -6.57
CA LEU A 4 5.53 3.79 -6.16
C LEU A 4 4.44 3.31 -7.12
N LYS A 5 3.71 4.25 -7.75
CA LYS A 5 2.69 3.93 -8.73
C LYS A 5 3.32 3.38 -10.01
N GLU A 6 4.43 3.96 -10.46
CA GLU A 6 5.19 3.48 -11.62
C GLU A 6 5.76 2.08 -11.38
N LEU A 7 6.42 1.88 -10.23
CA LEU A 7 6.94 0.57 -9.81
C LEU A 7 5.84 -0.51 -9.80
N TYR A 8 4.66 -0.17 -9.24
CA TYR A 8 3.54 -1.12 -9.18
C TYR A 8 3.07 -1.56 -10.57
N HIS A 9 2.88 -0.62 -11.50
CA HIS A 9 2.34 -0.94 -12.82
C HIS A 9 3.36 -1.63 -13.72
N ASN A 10 4.62 -1.22 -13.65
CA ASN A 10 5.65 -1.65 -14.60
C ASN A 10 6.37 -2.92 -14.16
N GLU A 11 6.54 -3.13 -12.84
CA GLU A 11 7.35 -4.25 -12.32
C GLU A 11 6.50 -5.25 -11.54
N LEU A 12 5.69 -4.78 -10.58
CA LEU A 12 4.97 -5.69 -9.68
C LEU A 12 3.80 -6.40 -10.36
N VAL A 13 2.99 -5.69 -11.15
CA VAL A 13 1.83 -6.29 -11.85
C VAL A 13 2.25 -7.45 -12.77
N PRO A 14 3.24 -7.31 -13.67
CA PRO A 14 3.68 -8.43 -14.51
C PRO A 14 4.25 -9.60 -13.72
N ARG A 15 4.99 -9.31 -12.63
CA ARG A 15 5.59 -10.34 -11.77
C ARG A 15 4.52 -11.17 -11.07
N LEU A 16 3.54 -10.51 -10.44
CA LEU A 16 2.43 -11.17 -9.76
C LEU A 16 1.51 -11.93 -10.72
N MET A 17 1.26 -11.41 -11.92
CA MET A 17 0.49 -12.14 -12.94
C MET A 17 1.16 -13.46 -13.34
N LYS A 18 2.49 -13.48 -13.46
CA LYS A 18 3.26 -14.68 -13.78
C LYS A 18 3.29 -15.66 -12.60
N GLU A 19 3.60 -15.16 -11.40
CA GLU A 19 3.75 -15.98 -10.19
C GLU A 19 2.45 -16.67 -9.80
N PHE A 20 1.32 -15.95 -9.89
CA PHE A 20 0.01 -16.47 -9.50
C PHE A 20 -0.87 -16.89 -10.68
N SER A 21 -0.33 -16.86 -11.91
CA SER A 21 -1.03 -17.23 -13.15
C SER A 21 -2.41 -16.56 -13.31
N TYR A 22 -2.52 -15.28 -12.95
CA TYR A 22 -3.78 -14.54 -13.08
C TYR A 22 -4.16 -14.36 -14.54
N LYS A 23 -5.41 -14.70 -14.88
CA LYS A 23 -5.95 -14.55 -16.25
C LYS A 23 -6.32 -13.11 -16.58
N ASN A 24 -6.60 -12.30 -15.56
CA ASN A 24 -7.02 -10.92 -15.72
C ASN A 24 -6.15 -9.99 -14.86
N ARG A 25 -5.63 -8.93 -15.48
CA ARG A 25 -4.81 -7.90 -14.81
C ARG A 25 -5.54 -7.22 -13.64
N MET A 26 -6.87 -7.18 -13.66
CA MET A 26 -7.69 -6.63 -12.57
C MET A 26 -7.72 -7.53 -11.32
N GLN A 27 -7.28 -8.80 -11.43
CA GLN A 27 -7.16 -9.70 -10.28
C GLN A 27 -5.92 -9.42 -9.43
N VAL A 28 -4.96 -8.66 -9.96
CA VAL A 28 -3.74 -8.32 -9.21
C VAL A 28 -4.10 -7.45 -8.00
N PRO A 29 -3.69 -7.84 -6.78
CA PRO A 29 -4.00 -7.09 -5.56
C PRO A 29 -3.52 -5.64 -5.62
N ARG A 30 -4.31 -4.72 -5.06
CA ARG A 30 -4.03 -3.28 -4.99
C ARG A 30 -4.08 -2.78 -3.55
N LEU A 31 -3.26 -1.77 -3.25
CA LEU A 31 -3.33 -1.06 -1.98
C LEU A 31 -4.61 -0.21 -1.94
N GLY A 32 -5.56 -0.55 -1.06
CA GLY A 32 -6.81 0.19 -0.90
C GLY A 32 -6.66 1.47 -0.09
N LYS A 33 -6.19 1.35 1.16
CA LYS A 33 -5.87 2.48 2.03
C LYS A 33 -4.86 2.06 3.10
N ILE A 34 -4.09 3.01 3.59
CA ILE A 34 -3.27 2.87 4.80
C ILE A 34 -3.94 3.72 5.88
N LEU A 35 -4.38 3.07 6.96
CA LEU A 35 -4.90 3.75 8.15
C LEU A 35 -3.78 3.84 9.17
N VAL A 36 -3.33 5.05 9.46
CA VAL A 36 -2.39 5.30 10.55
C VAL A 36 -3.19 5.76 11.75
N ASN A 37 -3.27 4.91 12.78
CA ASN A 37 -3.87 5.24 14.05
C ASN A 37 -2.76 5.47 15.09
N MET A 38 -2.81 6.59 15.78
CA MET A 38 -1.92 6.88 16.90
C MET A 38 -2.77 7.03 18.15
N GLY A 39 -2.63 6.09 19.08
CA GLY A 39 -3.29 6.14 20.39
C GLY A 39 -2.55 7.08 21.32
N LEU A 40 -3.07 8.30 21.50
CA LEU A 40 -2.46 9.37 22.31
C LEU A 40 -3.05 9.41 23.73
N GLY A 41 -3.14 8.26 24.41
CA GLY A 41 -3.76 8.17 25.75
C GLY A 41 -3.10 9.05 26.81
N GLU A 42 -1.76 9.11 26.82
CA GLU A 42 -0.98 9.90 27.79
C GLU A 42 -0.55 11.27 27.25
N ALA A 43 -0.54 11.46 25.92
CA ALA A 43 -0.13 12.73 25.30
C ALA A 43 -1.17 13.86 25.48
N ILE A 44 -2.39 13.54 25.96
CA ILE A 44 -3.36 14.56 26.40
C ILE A 44 -2.84 15.30 27.64
N GLN A 45 -2.15 14.61 28.56
CA GLN A 45 -1.70 15.20 29.83
C GLN A 45 -0.35 15.92 29.71
N ASN A 46 0.49 15.56 28.72
CA ASN A 46 1.78 16.21 28.46
C ASN A 46 1.95 16.55 26.97
N ILE A 47 1.50 17.74 26.58
CA ILE A 47 1.53 18.29 25.20
C ILE A 47 2.97 18.63 24.73
N LYS A 48 3.97 18.54 25.61
CA LYS A 48 5.37 18.83 25.28
C LYS A 48 6.11 17.55 24.91
N ILE A 49 5.98 17.11 23.66
CA ILE A 49 7.00 16.53 22.76
C ILE A 49 6.34 16.37 21.40
#